data_AF-A0A7Y2HN43-F1
#
_entry.id   AF-A0A7Y2HN43-F1
#
_cell.length_a   1.000
_cell.length_b   1.000
_cell.length_c   1.000
_cell.angle_alpha   90.00
_cell.angle_beta   90.00
_cell.angle_gamma   90.00
#
_symmetry.space_group_name_H-M   'P 1'
#
loop_
_entity.id
_entity.type
_entity.pdbx_description
1 polymer ?
#
loop_
_entity_poly.entity_id
_entity_poly.type
_entity_poly.pdbx_seq_one_letter_code
_entity_poly.pdbx_strand_id
1 'polypeptide(L)'
;MAALERRNATDRDEDEARRRRAEALLRERGIDPAEVDWAVVPANSASPRPLDHDAAEAFRVHLRRLLDTARGAAETREGAIPSPSHEQTDETDEPALAERRAEALSAACAACRGWCCARGGVHAFLDDASLTRIRRSRPDLDSSDLLAVYEVFLGPTRLDGGCVFQGPTGCRLPRSLRSDTCNDWWCDDLERVRERWHEDGLDPRDTHFLPVLPSPSSPK
;
A
#
# COMPACT_ATOMS: atom_id res chain seq x y z
N MET A 1 -15.37 3.00 -31.16
CA MET A 1 -16.26 3.96 -30.50
C MET A 1 -17.46 3.24 -29.88
N ALA A 2 -18.50 2.86 -30.62
CA ALA A 2 -19.73 2.24 -30.07
C ALA A 2 -19.55 0.95 -29.23
N ALA A 3 -18.57 0.09 -29.54
CA ALA A 3 -18.30 -1.14 -28.75
C ALA A 3 -17.57 -0.85 -27.43
N LEU A 4 -16.75 0.20 -27.38
CA LEU A 4 -16.06 0.66 -26.18
C LEU A 4 -17.05 1.39 -25.25
N GLU A 5 -17.91 2.23 -25.82
CA GLU A 5 -18.99 2.92 -25.09
C GLU A 5 -19.99 1.95 -24.47
N ARG A 6 -20.36 0.87 -25.19
CA ARG A 6 -21.22 -0.19 -24.64
C ARG A 6 -20.56 -0.96 -23.50
N ARG A 7 -19.27 -1.32 -23.62
CA ARG A 7 -18.52 -1.93 -22.51
C ARG A 7 -18.47 -1.01 -21.28
N ASN A 8 -18.16 0.26 -21.49
CA ASN A 8 -18.11 1.26 -20.41
C ASN A 8 -19.49 1.51 -19.77
N ALA A 9 -20.59 1.26 -20.47
CA ALA A 9 -21.95 1.35 -19.91
C ALA A 9 -22.28 0.11 -19.07
N THR A 10 -21.97 -1.09 -19.58
CA THR A 10 -22.16 -2.35 -18.84
C THR A 10 -21.35 -2.37 -17.54
N ASP A 11 -20.09 -1.92 -17.57
CA ASP A 11 -19.24 -1.87 -16.37
C ASP A 11 -19.85 -0.93 -15.31
N ARG A 12 -20.41 0.21 -15.72
CA ARG A 12 -21.10 1.15 -14.82
C ARG A 12 -22.38 0.58 -14.22
N ASP A 13 -23.19 -0.11 -15.02
CA ASP A 13 -24.43 -0.73 -14.55
C ASP A 13 -24.15 -1.82 -13.50
N GLU A 14 -23.08 -2.61 -13.71
CA GLU A 14 -22.64 -3.61 -12.75
C GLU A 14 -22.14 -2.99 -11.43
N ASP A 15 -21.36 -1.91 -11.51
CA ASP A 15 -20.89 -1.19 -10.33
C ASP A 15 -22.05 -0.58 -9.53
N GLU A 16 -23.03 0.02 -10.21
CA GLU A 16 -24.21 0.54 -9.55
C GLU A 16 -25.05 -0.57 -8.90
N ALA A 17 -25.19 -1.72 -9.56
CA ALA A 17 -25.84 -2.89 -8.98
C ALA A 17 -25.10 -3.43 -7.74
N ARG A 18 -23.76 -3.46 -7.77
CA ARG A 18 -22.91 -3.82 -6.61
C ARG A 18 -23.16 -2.86 -5.43
N ARG A 19 -23.21 -1.56 -5.70
CA ARG A 19 -23.48 -0.52 -4.67
C ARG A 19 -24.88 -0.62 -4.08
N ARG A 20 -25.92 -0.78 -4.91
CA ARG A 20 -27.30 -1.00 -4.42
C ARG A 20 -27.39 -2.20 -3.48
N ARG A 21 -26.68 -3.29 -3.81
CA ARG A 21 -26.62 -4.48 -2.95
C ARG A 21 -25.89 -4.22 -1.63
N ALA A 22 -24.79 -3.46 -1.66
CA ALA A 22 -24.07 -3.08 -0.45
C ALA A 22 -24.91 -2.18 0.46
N GLU A 23 -25.62 -1.19 -0.09
CA GLU A 23 -26.55 -0.35 0.67
C GLU A 23 -27.66 -1.15 1.33
N ALA A 24 -28.26 -2.11 0.61
CA ALA A 24 -29.25 -3.02 1.18
C ALA A 24 -28.67 -3.81 2.37
N LEU A 25 -27.46 -4.36 2.24
CA LEU A 25 -26.77 -5.10 3.31
C LEU A 25 -26.41 -4.25 4.54
N LEU A 26 -26.17 -2.95 4.35
CA LEU A 26 -25.96 -2.00 5.44
C LEU A 26 -27.28 -1.71 6.15
N ARG A 27 -28.35 -1.41 5.39
CA ARG A 27 -29.69 -1.17 5.95
C ARG A 27 -30.23 -2.39 6.70
N GLU A 28 -30.01 -3.60 6.19
CA GLU A 28 -30.32 -4.86 6.87
C GLU A 28 -29.59 -5.01 8.23
N ARG A 29 -28.41 -4.40 8.36
CA ARG A 29 -27.64 -4.35 9.62
C ARG A 29 -28.02 -3.15 10.50
N GLY A 30 -29.02 -2.36 10.12
CA GLY A 30 -29.44 -1.17 10.84
C GLY A 30 -28.49 0.02 10.69
N ILE A 31 -27.64 0.01 9.65
CA ILE A 31 -26.71 1.11 9.34
C ILE A 31 -27.29 1.90 8.17
N ASP A 32 -27.48 3.21 8.34
CA ASP A 32 -27.87 4.07 7.22
C ASP A 32 -26.63 4.39 6.36
N PRO A 33 -26.60 3.99 5.07
CA PRO A 33 -25.45 4.24 4.19
C PRO A 33 -25.10 5.72 3.98
N ALA A 34 -26.00 6.64 4.36
CA ALA A 34 -25.77 8.09 4.31
C ALA A 34 -25.03 8.63 5.55
N GLU A 35 -25.03 7.90 6.67
CA GLU A 35 -24.42 8.33 7.94
C GLU A 35 -23.03 7.75 8.16
N VAL A 36 -22.57 6.85 7.27
CA VAL A 36 -21.27 6.20 7.39
C VAL A 36 -20.50 6.27 6.08
N ASP A 37 -19.18 6.33 6.16
CA ASP A 37 -18.32 6.10 5.02
C ASP A 37 -18.17 4.60 4.76
N TRP A 38 -18.45 4.21 3.53
CA TRP A 38 -18.34 2.82 3.09
C TRP A 38 -17.84 2.74 1.65
N ALA A 39 -17.28 1.57 1.33
CA ALA A 39 -16.72 1.23 0.02
C ALA A 39 -17.00 -0.25 -0.30
N VAL A 40 -17.33 -0.53 -1.56
CA VAL A 40 -17.28 -1.89 -2.11
C VAL A 40 -15.88 -2.15 -2.64
N VAL A 41 -15.19 -3.11 -2.06
CA VAL A 41 -13.88 -3.54 -2.55
C VAL A 41 -13.99 -4.85 -3.33
N PRO A 42 -13.10 -5.09 -4.32
CA PRO A 42 -13.01 -6.39 -4.97
C PRO A 42 -12.78 -7.51 -3.94
N ALA A 43 -13.16 -8.75 -4.27
CA ALA A 43 -12.86 -9.90 -3.43
C ALA A 43 -11.88 -10.83 -4.17
N ASN A 44 -10.60 -10.78 -3.84
CA ASN A 44 -9.65 -11.75 -4.35
C ASN A 44 -9.82 -13.09 -3.61
N SER A 45 -10.36 -14.09 -4.32
CA SER A 45 -10.56 -15.45 -3.82
C SER A 45 -9.40 -16.40 -4.13
N ALA A 46 -8.24 -15.87 -4.55
CA ALA A 46 -7.05 -16.70 -4.81
C ALA A 46 -6.66 -17.52 -3.57
N SER A 47 -6.20 -18.74 -3.84
CA SER A 47 -5.74 -19.66 -2.81
C SER A 47 -4.33 -19.29 -2.35
N PRO A 48 -4.03 -19.38 -1.04
CA PRO A 48 -2.65 -19.34 -0.56
C PRO A 48 -1.83 -20.49 -1.14
N ARG A 49 -0.58 -20.20 -1.50
CA ARG A 49 0.44 -21.17 -1.92
C ARG A 49 1.77 -20.85 -1.21
N PRO A 50 2.69 -21.81 -1.09
CA PRO A 50 4.04 -21.52 -0.62
C PRO A 50 4.70 -20.44 -1.49
N LEU A 51 5.48 -19.55 -0.86
CA LEU A 51 6.40 -18.69 -1.60
C LEU A 51 7.53 -19.57 -2.13
N ASP A 52 7.61 -19.70 -3.45
CA ASP A 52 8.65 -20.49 -4.10
C ASP A 52 10.02 -19.80 -4.01
N HIS A 53 11.07 -20.62 -3.96
CA HIS A 53 12.45 -20.15 -3.82
C HIS A 53 12.85 -19.21 -4.97
N ASP A 54 12.40 -19.51 -6.18
CA ASP A 54 12.73 -18.73 -7.37
C ASP A 54 12.12 -17.33 -7.32
N ALA A 55 10.86 -17.19 -6.90
CA ALA A 55 10.22 -15.89 -6.69
C ALA A 55 10.89 -15.08 -5.59
N ALA A 56 11.28 -15.73 -4.49
CA ALA A 56 12.01 -15.07 -3.41
C ALA A 56 13.38 -14.58 -3.88
N GLU A 57 14.13 -15.41 -4.62
CA GLU A 57 15.44 -15.00 -5.14
C GLU A 57 15.32 -13.92 -6.22
N ALA A 58 14.32 -14.01 -7.11
CA ALA A 58 14.05 -12.96 -8.09
C ALA A 58 13.76 -11.60 -7.42
N PHE A 59 13.01 -11.60 -6.32
CA PHE A 59 12.79 -10.40 -5.52
C PHE A 59 14.10 -9.88 -4.91
N ARG A 60 14.93 -10.75 -4.31
CA ARG A 60 16.23 -10.35 -3.72
C ARG A 60 17.16 -9.74 -4.77
N VAL A 61 17.26 -10.36 -5.94
CA VAL A 61 18.06 -9.84 -7.06
C VAL A 61 17.56 -8.46 -7.49
N HIS A 62 16.24 -8.29 -7.64
CA HIS A 62 15.65 -6.99 -7.99
C HIS A 62 15.94 -5.92 -6.93
N LEU A 63 15.74 -6.25 -5.64
CA LEU A 63 15.95 -5.33 -4.54
C LEU A 63 17.44 -4.91 -4.41
N ARG A 64 18.38 -5.86 -4.52
CA ARG A 64 19.82 -5.56 -4.52
C ARG A 64 20.19 -4.58 -5.64
N ARG A 65 19.69 -4.81 -6.86
CA ARG A 65 19.92 -3.93 -8.02
C ARG A 65 19.45 -2.49 -7.74
N LEU A 66 18.27 -2.33 -7.14
CA LEU A 66 17.74 -1.02 -6.79
C LEU A 66 18.57 -0.35 -5.67
N LEU A 67 18.98 -1.10 -4.65
CA LEU A 67 19.80 -0.59 -3.56
C LEU A 67 21.19 -0.13 -4.03
N ASP A 68 21.80 -0.86 -4.97
CA ASP A 68 23.07 -0.48 -5.58
C ASP A 68 22.94 0.80 -6.42
N THR A 69 21.85 0.91 -7.19
CA THR A 69 21.55 2.10 -8.01
C THR A 69 21.30 3.34 -7.13
N ALA A 70 20.51 3.18 -6.06
CA ALA A 70 20.24 4.24 -5.10
C ALA A 70 21.51 4.70 -4.35
N ARG A 71 22.46 3.78 -4.11
CA ARG A 71 23.77 4.11 -3.52
C ARG A 71 24.59 5.00 -4.44
N GLY A 72 24.77 4.62 -5.70
CA GLY A 72 25.54 5.41 -6.66
C GLY A 72 25.00 6.84 -6.87
N ALA A 73 23.69 7.02 -6.78
CA ALA A 73 23.03 8.33 -6.89
C ALA A 73 23.20 9.24 -5.64
N ALA A 74 23.51 8.66 -4.48
CA ALA A 74 23.80 9.42 -3.25
C ALA A 74 25.28 9.78 -3.14
N GLU A 75 26.17 8.87 -3.55
CA GLU A 75 27.63 9.10 -3.59
C GLU A 75 28.01 10.19 -4.62
N THR A 76 27.20 10.38 -5.68
CA THR A 76 27.37 11.48 -6.64
C THR A 76 26.73 12.81 -6.21
N ARG A 77 25.95 12.82 -5.12
CA ARG A 77 25.22 13.99 -4.60
C ARG A 77 25.84 14.54 -3.32
N GLU A 78 27.16 14.56 -3.22
CA GLU A 78 27.85 15.35 -2.20
C GLU A 78 27.62 16.84 -2.50
N GLY A 79 26.58 17.41 -1.87
CA GLY A 79 26.18 18.82 -2.04
C GLY A 79 24.68 19.11 -2.18
N ALA A 80 23.78 18.12 -2.08
CA ALA A 80 22.34 18.38 -2.13
C ALA A 80 21.84 18.97 -0.79
N ILE A 81 21.45 20.25 -0.83
CA ILE A 81 20.83 21.01 0.26
C ILE A 81 19.65 20.22 0.86
N PRO A 82 19.51 20.14 2.20
CA PRO A 82 18.30 19.59 2.80
C PRO A 82 17.09 20.41 2.33
N SER A 83 16.12 19.74 1.70
CA SER A 83 14.80 20.32 1.47
C SER A 83 14.24 20.84 2.80
N PRO A 84 13.51 21.96 2.79
CA PRO A 84 13.05 22.59 4.02
C PRO A 84 12.26 21.58 4.83
N SER A 85 12.64 21.47 6.10
CA SER A 85 11.88 20.79 7.14
C SER A 85 10.42 21.17 7.01
N HIS A 86 9.57 20.16 6.91
CA HIS A 86 8.13 20.31 6.93
C HIS A 86 7.78 21.11 8.17
N GLU A 87 7.20 22.28 7.97
CA GLU A 87 6.66 23.11 9.04
C GLU A 87 5.73 22.22 9.87
N GLN A 88 6.06 22.09 11.15
CA GLN A 88 5.22 21.42 12.14
C GLN A 88 3.93 22.22 12.21
N THR A 89 2.90 21.74 11.54
CA THR A 89 1.55 22.29 11.67
C THR A 89 1.01 21.92 13.05
N ASP A 90 0.45 22.93 13.70
CA ASP A 90 -0.06 22.99 15.07
C ASP A 90 -0.71 21.70 15.62
N GLU A 91 -0.41 21.41 16.89
CA GLU A 91 -1.04 20.39 17.72
C GLU A 91 -2.54 20.67 17.86
N THR A 92 -3.33 20.09 16.96
CA THR A 92 -4.77 19.89 17.09
C THR A 92 -5.05 18.38 17.12
N ASP A 93 -6.26 17.93 17.45
CA ASP A 93 -6.63 16.49 17.45
C ASP A 93 -6.55 15.81 16.04
N GLU A 94 -6.20 16.59 15.01
CA GLU A 94 -6.08 16.25 13.60
C GLU A 94 -5.10 15.09 13.26
N PRO A 95 -3.89 14.97 13.86
CA PRO A 95 -2.96 13.90 13.52
C PRO A 95 -3.51 12.51 13.87
N ALA A 96 -4.23 12.40 14.99
CA ALA A 96 -4.82 11.13 15.43
C ALA A 96 -5.98 10.69 14.53
N LEU A 97 -6.77 11.64 13.99
CA LEU A 97 -7.83 11.35 13.04
C LEU A 97 -7.25 10.94 11.68
N ALA A 98 -6.23 11.65 11.20
CA ALA A 98 -5.53 11.33 9.96
C ALA A 98 -4.90 9.93 10.01
N GLU A 99 -4.26 9.59 11.13
CA GLU A 99 -3.68 8.27 11.37
C GLU A 99 -4.75 7.17 11.34
N ARG A 100 -5.87 7.36 12.07
CA ARG A 100 -7.00 6.40 12.05
C ARG A 100 -7.60 6.24 10.66
N ARG A 101 -7.72 7.31 9.87
CA ARG A 101 -8.20 7.26 8.48
C ARG A 101 -7.24 6.48 7.60
N ALA A 102 -5.92 6.71 7.73
CA ALA A 102 -4.91 5.95 6.99
C ALA A 102 -4.90 4.46 7.35
N GLU A 103 -5.08 4.12 8.63
CA GLU A 103 -5.26 2.75 9.10
C GLU A 103 -6.52 2.11 8.51
N ALA A 104 -7.66 2.81 8.56
CA ALA A 104 -8.93 2.34 8.01
C ALA A 104 -8.83 2.05 6.50
N LEU A 105 -8.20 2.94 5.72
CA LEU A 105 -7.94 2.73 4.30
C LEU A 105 -6.97 1.57 4.05
N SER A 106 -5.94 1.41 4.88
CA SER A 106 -5.02 0.28 4.79
C SER A 106 -5.74 -1.05 5.05
N ALA A 107 -6.63 -1.09 6.05
CA ALA A 107 -7.45 -2.25 6.37
C ALA A 107 -8.45 -2.56 5.25
N ALA A 108 -9.09 -1.54 4.68
CA ALA A 108 -10.00 -1.70 3.56
C ALA A 108 -9.28 -2.20 2.29
N CYS A 109 -8.07 -1.71 2.01
CA CYS A 109 -7.21 -2.26 0.96
C CYS A 109 -6.84 -3.73 1.23
N ALA A 110 -6.58 -4.12 2.48
CA ALA A 110 -6.28 -5.50 2.85
C ALA A 110 -7.51 -6.42 2.71
N ALA A 111 -8.73 -5.90 2.90
CA ALA A 111 -9.98 -6.67 2.80
C ALA A 111 -10.18 -7.27 1.40
N CYS A 112 -9.71 -6.60 0.35
CA CYS A 112 -9.77 -7.15 -1.02
C CYS A 112 -8.77 -8.30 -1.26
N ARG A 113 -7.87 -8.56 -0.31
CA ARG A 113 -6.74 -9.50 -0.40
C ARG A 113 -5.85 -9.22 -1.62
N GLY A 114 -5.66 -7.95 -1.97
CA GLY A 114 -4.68 -7.50 -2.98
C GLY A 114 -5.03 -7.81 -4.43
N TRP A 115 -6.31 -7.69 -4.82
CA TRP A 115 -6.72 -7.88 -6.22
C TRP A 115 -5.92 -7.02 -7.21
N CYS A 116 -5.74 -5.73 -6.90
CA CYS A 116 -4.90 -4.81 -7.68
C CYS A 116 -3.38 -5.07 -7.54
N CYS A 117 -2.95 -5.52 -6.35
CA CYS A 117 -1.55 -5.77 -6.03
C CYS A 117 -0.95 -6.99 -6.74
N ALA A 118 -1.79 -7.86 -7.33
CA ALA A 118 -1.35 -9.04 -8.07
C ALA A 118 -0.32 -8.69 -9.17
N ARG A 119 -0.48 -7.52 -9.79
CA ARG A 119 0.41 -7.00 -10.84
C ARG A 119 1.83 -6.68 -10.36
N GLY A 120 2.07 -6.63 -9.05
CA GLY A 120 3.39 -6.34 -8.49
C GLY A 120 4.36 -7.53 -8.56
N GLY A 121 3.86 -8.75 -8.72
CA GLY A 121 4.67 -9.95 -8.93
C GLY A 121 5.87 -10.06 -7.97
N VAL A 122 7.03 -10.40 -8.55
CA VAL A 122 8.30 -10.56 -7.82
C VAL A 122 9.05 -9.25 -7.57
N HIS A 123 8.63 -8.13 -8.14
CA HIS A 123 9.30 -6.84 -7.97
C HIS A 123 8.57 -5.93 -6.97
N ALA A 124 7.35 -6.29 -6.56
CA ALA A 124 6.50 -5.56 -5.62
C ALA A 124 6.28 -4.08 -5.97
N PHE A 125 6.35 -3.76 -7.26
CA PHE A 125 6.39 -2.38 -7.78
C PHE A 125 7.50 -1.49 -7.17
N LEU A 126 8.48 -2.07 -6.45
CA LEU A 126 9.60 -1.30 -5.95
C LEU A 126 10.45 -0.82 -7.13
N ASP A 127 10.83 0.45 -7.06
CA ASP A 127 11.65 1.15 -8.03
C ASP A 127 12.64 2.09 -7.30
N ASP A 128 13.44 2.82 -8.08
CA ASP A 128 14.47 3.71 -7.54
C ASP A 128 13.87 4.87 -6.73
N ALA A 129 12.69 5.36 -7.11
CA ALA A 129 11.97 6.42 -6.37
C ALA A 129 11.53 5.93 -4.99
N SER A 130 10.91 4.74 -4.94
CA SER A 130 10.48 4.09 -3.70
C SER A 130 11.65 3.90 -2.74
N LEU A 131 12.79 3.36 -3.22
CA LEU A 131 13.94 3.15 -2.35
C LEU A 131 14.63 4.45 -1.93
N THR A 132 14.64 5.47 -2.81
CA THR A 132 15.16 6.79 -2.44
C THR A 132 14.35 7.39 -1.29
N ARG A 133 13.02 7.32 -1.34
CA ARG A 133 12.15 7.77 -0.25
C ARG A 133 12.41 6.98 1.04
N ILE A 134 12.44 5.65 0.94
CA ILE A 134 12.62 4.77 2.12
C ILE A 134 13.99 5.02 2.77
N ARG A 135 15.04 5.24 1.99
CA ARG A 135 16.38 5.50 2.54
C ARG A 135 16.50 6.88 3.18
N ARG A 136 15.77 7.89 2.67
CA ARG A 136 15.65 9.19 3.35
C ARG A 136 14.94 9.10 4.69
N SER A 137 13.94 8.23 4.80
CA SER A 137 13.18 8.04 6.03
C SER A 137 13.86 7.07 7.02
N ARG A 138 14.87 6.31 6.56
CA ARG A 138 15.67 5.34 7.32
C ARG A 138 17.18 5.53 7.03
N PRO A 139 17.76 6.70 7.34
CA PRO A 139 19.17 6.98 7.03
C PRO A 139 20.16 6.15 7.86
N ASP A 140 19.68 5.52 8.93
CA ASP A 140 20.40 4.64 9.83
C ASP A 140 20.64 3.23 9.25
N LEU A 141 19.89 2.83 8.22
CA LEU A 141 19.98 1.49 7.63
C LEU A 141 20.82 1.51 6.36
N ASP A 142 21.80 0.62 6.27
CA ASP A 142 22.54 0.40 5.03
C ASP A 142 21.76 -0.50 4.04
N SER A 143 22.34 -0.75 2.87
CA SER A 143 21.70 -1.61 1.86
C SER A 143 21.49 -3.05 2.34
N SER A 144 22.40 -3.58 3.15
CA SER A 144 22.28 -4.94 3.71
C SER A 144 21.18 -5.00 4.78
N ASP A 145 21.09 -3.97 5.62
CA ASP A 145 20.05 -3.84 6.63
C ASP A 145 18.66 -3.72 5.99
N LEU A 146 18.53 -2.87 4.96
CA LEU A 146 17.28 -2.73 4.21
C LEU A 146 16.86 -4.05 3.55
N LEU A 147 17.80 -4.80 2.96
CA LEU A 147 17.51 -6.13 2.41
C LEU A 147 16.97 -7.06 3.51
N ALA A 148 17.65 -7.14 4.66
CA ALA A 148 17.22 -7.97 5.78
C ALA A 148 15.82 -7.58 6.30
N VAL A 149 15.52 -6.28 6.36
CA VAL A 149 14.19 -5.79 6.72
C VAL A 149 13.11 -6.32 5.77
N TYR A 150 13.34 -6.27 4.46
CA TYR A 150 12.38 -6.81 3.49
C TYR A 150 12.22 -8.33 3.60
N GLU A 151 13.31 -9.06 3.89
CA GLU A 151 13.26 -10.52 4.06
C GLU A 151 12.38 -10.96 5.23
N VAL A 152 12.32 -10.21 6.32
CA VAL A 152 11.39 -10.48 7.44
C VAL A 152 9.93 -10.50 6.97
N PHE A 153 9.58 -9.71 5.95
CA PHE A 153 8.22 -9.66 5.40
C PHE A 153 7.96 -10.68 4.28
N LEU A 154 9.00 -11.37 3.78
CA LEU A 154 8.87 -12.55 2.93
C LEU A 154 8.44 -13.75 3.78
N GLY A 155 7.18 -13.74 4.23
CA GLY A 155 6.64 -14.90 4.94
C GLY A 155 6.44 -16.14 4.04
N PRO A 156 6.07 -17.28 4.63
CA PRO A 156 6.16 -18.61 4.00
C PRO A 156 5.14 -18.87 2.89
N THR A 157 4.05 -18.09 2.85
CA THR A 157 2.96 -18.27 1.88
C THR A 157 2.60 -16.96 1.19
N ARG A 158 2.16 -17.02 -0.05
CA ARG A 158 1.57 -15.89 -0.80
C ARG A 158 0.31 -16.32 -1.51
N LEU A 159 -0.54 -15.39 -1.92
CA LEU A 159 -1.66 -15.70 -2.79
C LEU A 159 -1.18 -16.08 -4.18
N ASP A 160 -1.85 -17.06 -4.77
CA ASP A 160 -1.57 -17.44 -6.15
C ASP A 160 -1.80 -16.27 -7.12
N GLY A 161 -0.88 -16.08 -8.05
CA GLY A 161 -0.83 -14.91 -8.93
C GLY A 161 -0.55 -13.57 -8.23
N GLY A 162 -0.32 -13.55 -6.92
CA GLY A 162 -0.13 -12.32 -6.14
C GLY A 162 1.30 -11.75 -6.13
N CYS A 163 1.49 -10.56 -5.56
CA CYS A 163 2.84 -10.08 -5.25
C CYS A 163 3.55 -10.96 -4.19
N VAL A 164 4.89 -10.96 -4.14
CA VAL A 164 5.68 -11.69 -3.13
C VAL A 164 5.34 -11.34 -1.67
N PHE A 165 4.81 -10.13 -1.41
CA PHE A 165 4.36 -9.72 -0.07
C PHE A 165 2.87 -9.96 0.20
N GLN A 166 2.12 -10.48 -0.76
CA GLN A 166 0.68 -10.67 -0.66
C GLN A 166 0.35 -11.98 0.06
N GLY A 167 0.17 -11.92 1.37
CA GLY A 167 -0.20 -13.06 2.21
C GLY A 167 -1.70 -13.35 2.21
N PRO A 168 -2.13 -14.38 2.97
CA PRO A 168 -3.53 -14.82 3.03
C PRO A 168 -4.51 -13.74 3.50
N THR A 169 -4.05 -12.81 4.33
CA THR A 169 -4.83 -11.74 4.97
C THR A 169 -4.57 -10.35 4.36
N GLY A 170 -3.79 -10.26 3.27
CA GLY A 170 -3.43 -9.00 2.63
C GLY A 170 -1.93 -8.79 2.51
N CYS A 171 -1.51 -7.55 2.30
CA CYS A 171 -0.10 -7.19 2.15
C CYS A 171 0.62 -7.26 3.50
N ARG A 172 1.67 -8.08 3.59
CA ARG A 172 2.52 -8.20 4.79
C ARG A 172 3.46 -7.04 5.00
N LEU A 173 3.74 -6.30 3.93
CA LEU A 173 4.65 -5.18 3.96
C LEU A 173 3.94 -3.95 4.57
N PRO A 174 4.51 -3.29 5.60
CA PRO A 174 3.93 -2.06 6.14
C PRO A 174 3.99 -0.93 5.10
N ARG A 175 3.06 0.02 5.14
CA ARG A 175 2.95 1.10 4.13
C ARG A 175 4.25 1.88 3.93
N SER A 176 5.00 2.13 4.99
CA SER A 176 6.27 2.85 4.92
C SER A 176 7.30 2.18 3.99
N LEU A 177 7.25 0.85 3.88
CA LEU A 177 8.15 0.04 3.06
C LEU A 177 7.55 -0.33 1.69
N ARG A 178 6.26 -0.06 1.47
CA ARG A 178 5.61 -0.27 0.17
C ARG A 178 6.14 0.72 -0.85
N SER A 179 6.05 0.35 -2.12
CA SER A 179 6.33 1.26 -3.23
C SER A 179 5.37 2.44 -3.24
N ASP A 180 5.74 3.49 -3.95
CA ASP A 180 4.88 4.66 -4.14
C ASP A 180 3.62 4.27 -4.90
N THR A 181 3.73 3.41 -5.92
CA THR A 181 2.58 2.81 -6.62
C THR A 181 1.60 2.13 -5.67
N CYS A 182 2.09 1.37 -4.70
CA CYS A 182 1.22 0.70 -3.71
C CYS A 182 0.59 1.67 -2.71
N ASN A 183 1.22 2.82 -2.44
CA ASN A 183 0.71 3.81 -1.52
C ASN A 183 -0.30 4.76 -2.17
N ASP A 184 -0.12 5.04 -3.47
CA ASP A 184 -0.92 6.00 -4.23
C ASP A 184 -2.18 5.39 -4.85
N TRP A 185 -2.15 4.08 -5.15
CA TRP A 185 -3.27 3.42 -5.81
C TRP A 185 -4.41 3.09 -4.86
N TRP A 186 -5.63 3.44 -5.28
CA TRP A 186 -6.90 3.05 -4.64
C TRP A 186 -7.88 2.56 -5.70
N CYS A 187 -8.77 1.64 -5.33
CA CYS A 187 -9.91 1.31 -6.21
C CYS A 187 -10.94 2.42 -6.15
N ASP A 188 -11.74 2.57 -7.20
CA ASP A 188 -12.71 3.66 -7.35
C ASP A 188 -13.58 3.91 -6.11
N ASP A 189 -14.05 2.85 -5.44
CA ASP A 189 -14.85 2.98 -4.21
C ASP A 189 -14.04 3.49 -3.00
N LEU A 190 -12.76 3.11 -2.85
CA LEU A 190 -11.90 3.63 -1.79
C LEU A 190 -11.39 5.03 -2.09
N GLU A 191 -11.15 5.33 -3.37
CA GLU A 191 -10.83 6.67 -3.84
C GLU A 191 -11.96 7.65 -3.49
N ARG A 192 -13.22 7.27 -3.73
CA ARG A 192 -14.38 8.06 -3.30
C ARG A 192 -14.45 8.32 -1.80
N VAL A 193 -14.10 7.33 -0.97
CA VAL A 193 -14.04 7.51 0.50
C VAL A 193 -12.92 8.49 0.85
N ARG A 194 -11.74 8.33 0.23
CA ARG A 194 -10.58 9.19 0.44
C ARG A 194 -10.87 10.65 0.07
N GLU A 195 -11.49 10.88 -1.09
CA GLU A 195 -11.86 12.22 -1.57
C GLU A 195 -12.79 12.93 -0.59
N ARG A 196 -13.81 12.24 -0.06
CA ARG A 196 -14.68 12.80 0.99
C ARG A 196 -13.91 13.18 2.25
N TRP A 197 -12.98 12.33 2.69
CA TRP A 197 -12.14 12.64 3.85
C TRP A 197 -11.14 13.78 3.61
N HIS A 198 -10.67 13.92 2.37
CA HIS A 198 -9.81 15.03 1.97
C HIS A 198 -10.60 16.35 1.95
N GLU A 199 -11.85 16.35 1.50
CA GLU A 199 -12.73 17.53 1.56
C GLU A 199 -12.93 18.01 3.01
N ASP A 200 -12.86 17.10 3.98
CA ASP A 200 -12.87 17.43 5.42
C ASP A 200 -11.53 18.00 5.95
N GLY A 201 -10.51 18.17 5.10
CA GLY A 201 -9.25 18.82 5.44
C GLY A 201 -8.07 17.89 5.80
N LEU A 202 -8.20 16.57 5.65
CA LEU A 202 -7.12 15.61 5.94
C LEU A 202 -6.95 14.59 4.81
N ASP A 203 -5.81 14.63 4.10
CA ASP A 203 -5.42 13.53 3.20
C ASP A 203 -4.68 12.43 3.98
N PRO A 204 -5.18 11.19 4.00
CA PRO A 204 -4.48 10.07 4.62
C PRO A 204 -3.09 9.78 4.02
N ARG A 205 -2.78 10.27 2.81
CA ARG A 205 -1.43 10.16 2.20
C ARG A 205 -0.39 11.06 2.88
N ASP A 206 -0.83 12.15 3.50
CA ASP A 206 0.07 13.12 4.14
C ASP A 206 0.60 12.60 5.49
N THR A 207 0.03 11.50 6.00
CA THR A 207 0.56 10.80 7.17
C THR A 207 1.81 10.00 6.79
N HIS A 208 2.98 10.61 7.00
CA HIS A 208 4.26 9.90 6.87
C HIS A 208 4.44 8.90 8.02
N PHE A 209 4.04 7.64 7.79
CA PHE A 209 4.30 6.55 8.73
C PHE A 209 5.79 6.16 8.76
N LEU A 210 6.42 6.30 9.92
CA LEU A 210 7.59 5.52 10.31
C LEU A 210 7.15 4.47 11.34
N PRO A 211 6.83 3.23 10.95
CA PRO A 211 6.64 2.19 11.93
C PRO A 211 7.99 1.90 12.60
N VAL A 212 7.97 1.82 13.93
CA VAL A 212 9.01 1.19 14.73
C VAL A 212 9.07 -0.27 14.32
N LEU A 213 10.14 -0.68 13.64
CA LEU A 213 10.33 -2.09 13.31
C LEU A 213 10.71 -2.87 14.58
N PRO A 214 10.34 -4.17 14.66
CA PRO A 214 10.91 -5.03 15.68
C PRO A 214 12.43 -5.05 15.52
N SER A 215 13.14 -4.69 16.59
CA SER A 215 14.60 -4.76 16.65
C SER A 215 15.04 -6.19 16.28
N PRO A 216 16.05 -6.38 15.42
CA PRO A 216 16.56 -7.71 15.15
C PRO A 216 17.08 -8.30 16.47
N SER A 217 16.34 -9.25 17.03
CA SER A 217 16.73 -9.95 18.25
C SER A 217 18.11 -10.56 18.01
N SER A 218 19.11 -10.16 18.79
CA SER A 218 20.40 -10.84 18.84
C SER A 218 20.16 -12.32 19.16
N PRO A 219 20.85 -13.27 18.50
CA PRO A 219 20.74 -14.68 18.84
C PRO A 219 21.20 -14.87 20.30
N LYS A 220 20.36 -15.55 21.10
CA LYS A 220 20.75 -16.12 22.39
C LYS A 220 21.53 -17.42 22.18
#